data_AF-A0A6J4LSI0-F1
#
_entry.id   AF-A0A6J4LSI0-F1
#
_cell.length_a   1.000
_cell.length_b   1.000
_cell.length_c   1.000
_cell.angle_alpha   90.00
_cell.angle_beta   90.00
_cell.angle_gamma   90.00
#
_symmetry.space_group_name_H-M   'P 1'
#
loop_
_entity.id
_entity.type
_entity.pdbx_description
1 polymer ?
#
loop_
_entity_poly.entity_id
_entity_poly.type
_entity_poly.pdbx_seq_one_letter_code
_entity_poly.pdbx_strand_id
1 'polypeptide(L)'
;MYREELARVQGLLDQVANGHVEALELRGMVADLTMRRTYASLGAFCERFCHAVEMHHRIEDAHLFPALRDIGDGLGDVIDRLSEEHEVIAALLSELDERAVALVEDLDSLPAVRQGLDRLAEALLSHLAYEEEQLVDPLGRFGVMV
;
A
#
# COMPACT_ATOMS: atom_id res chain seq x y z
N MET A 1 12.87 16.22 10.22
CA MET A 1 13.14 14.76 10.25
C MET A 1 14.41 14.39 11.04
N TYR A 2 15.63 14.32 10.47
CA TYR A 2 16.81 13.88 11.28
C TYR A 2 17.24 14.84 12.40
N ARG A 3 17.07 16.15 12.22
CA ARG A 3 17.40 17.16 13.25
C ARG A 3 16.48 17.09 14.47
N GLU A 4 15.18 16.85 14.25
CA GLU A 4 14.20 16.72 15.33
C GLU A 4 14.42 15.42 16.11
N GLU A 5 14.71 14.32 15.43
CA GLU A 5 15.08 13.08 16.11
C GLU A 5 16.35 13.24 16.95
N LEU A 6 17.38 13.89 16.41
CA LEU A 6 18.62 14.14 17.16
C LEU A 6 18.33 15.00 18.40
N ALA A 7 17.55 16.07 18.27
CA ALA A 7 17.16 16.90 19.41
C ALA A 7 16.35 16.12 20.45
N ARG A 8 15.49 15.19 20.03
CA ARG A 8 14.69 14.34 20.91
C ARG A 8 15.54 13.32 21.67
N VAL A 9 16.51 12.69 21.00
CA VAL A 9 17.49 11.78 21.63
C VAL A 9 18.38 12.54 22.61
N GLN A 10 18.81 13.76 22.27
CA GLN A 10 19.58 14.63 23.17
C GLN A 10 18.77 14.98 24.43
N GLY A 11 17.52 15.40 24.27
CA GLY A 11 16.65 15.72 25.42
C GLY A 11 16.40 14.51 26.34
N LEU A 12 16.30 13.30 25.78
CA LEU A 12 16.19 12.06 26.56
C LEU A 12 17.47 11.73 27.33
N LEU A 13 18.65 11.96 26.75
CA LEU A 13 19.93 11.80 27.44
C LEU A 13 20.09 12.79 28.60
N ASP A 14 19.67 14.04 28.40
CA ASP A 14 19.71 15.07 29.44
C ASP A 14 18.81 14.71 30.63
N GLN A 15 17.67 14.06 30.39
CA GLN A 15 16.78 13.60 31.48
C GLN A 15 17.44 12.52 32.34
N VAL A 16 18.17 11.57 31.74
CA VAL A 16 18.93 10.55 32.48
C VAL A 16 20.13 11.14 33.20
N ALA A 17 20.87 12.05 32.55
CA ALA A 17 22.01 12.71 33.16
C ALA A 17 21.63 13.51 34.42
N ASN A 18 20.40 14.03 34.46
CA ASN A 18 19.85 14.75 35.60
C ASN A 18 19.06 13.87 36.58
N GLY A 19 19.03 12.54 36.38
CA GLY A 19 18.35 11.59 37.27
C GLY A 19 16.83 11.63 37.25
N HIS A 20 16.23 12.25 36.23
CA HIS A 20 14.77 12.34 36.08
C HIS A 20 14.13 11.05 35.55
N VAL A 21 14.93 10.20 34.90
CA VAL A 21 14.48 8.95 34.27
C VAL A 21 15.54 7.87 34.48
N GLU A 22 15.11 6.65 34.82
CA GLU A 22 16.00 5.50 34.97
C GLU A 22 16.47 4.98 33.59
N ALA A 23 17.68 4.43 33.51
CA ALA A 23 18.26 3.98 32.23
C ALA A 23 17.42 2.89 31.53
N LEU A 24 16.70 2.05 32.30
CA LEU A 24 15.80 1.03 31.76
C LEU A 24 14.55 1.66 31.12
N GLU A 25 14.03 2.72 31.73
CA GLU A 25 12.87 3.46 31.24
C GLU A 25 13.24 4.23 29.97
N LEU A 26 14.42 4.87 29.94
CA LEU A 26 14.98 5.47 28.73
C LEU A 26 15.09 4.45 27.58
N ARG A 27 15.60 3.25 27.87
CA ARG A 27 15.72 2.18 26.85
C ARG A 27 14.35 1.79 26.29
N GLY A 28 13.32 1.72 27.14
CA GLY A 28 11.94 1.49 26.73
C GLY A 28 11.42 2.59 25.79
N MET A 29 11.66 3.86 26.12
CA MET A 29 11.26 5.01 25.29
C MET A 29 11.96 5.01 23.93
N VAL A 30 13.26 4.71 23.87
CA VAL A 30 14.01 4.62 22.59
C VAL A 30 13.54 3.44 21.74
N ALA A 31 13.23 2.30 22.37
CA ALA A 31 12.67 1.14 21.67
C ALA A 31 11.30 1.47 21.04
N ASP A 32 10.42 2.16 21.78
CA ASP A 32 9.12 2.63 21.27
C ASP A 32 9.27 3.58 20.07
N LEU A 33 10.17 4.57 20.15
CA LEU A 33 10.47 5.48 19.03
C LEU A 33 10.94 4.73 17.77
N THR A 34 11.80 3.72 17.95
CA THR A 34 12.32 2.90 16.84
C THR A 34 11.21 2.07 16.18
N MET A 35 10.30 1.51 16.98
CA MET A 35 9.16 0.76 16.47
C MET A 35 8.20 1.66 15.68
N ARG A 36 7.79 2.81 16.24
CA ARG A 36 6.93 3.78 15.54
C ARG A 36 7.51 4.20 14.19
N ARG A 37 8.83 4.42 14.12
CA ARG A 37 9.51 4.75 12.87
C ARG A 37 9.47 3.61 11.85
N THR A 38 9.65 2.37 12.31
CA THR A 38 9.54 1.19 11.45
C THR A 38 8.14 1.09 10.86
N TYR A 39 7.10 1.26 11.68
CA TYR A 39 5.71 1.20 11.22
C TYR A 39 5.32 2.36 10.32
N ALA A 40 5.76 3.58 10.61
CA ALA A 40 5.58 4.71 9.70
C ALA A 40 6.23 4.47 8.33
N SER A 41 7.37 3.77 8.30
CA SER A 41 8.04 3.39 7.04
C SER A 41 7.26 2.34 6.27
N LEU A 42 6.65 1.37 6.97
CA LEU A 42 5.74 0.39 6.38
C LEU A 42 4.49 1.07 5.81
N GLY A 43 3.84 1.95 6.58
CA GLY A 43 2.66 2.70 6.13
C GLY A 43 2.95 3.51 4.88
N ALA A 44 4.08 4.23 4.84
CA ALA A 44 4.50 4.98 3.64
C ALA A 44 4.80 4.08 2.43
N PHE A 45 5.26 2.83 2.65
CA PHE A 45 5.42 1.88 1.56
C PHE A 45 4.07 1.41 1.02
N CYS A 46 3.14 1.06 1.92
CA CYS A 46 1.78 0.68 1.57
C CYS A 46 1.08 1.79 0.79
N GLU A 47 1.14 3.04 1.24
CA GLU A 47 0.54 4.20 0.55
C GLU A 47 1.07 4.36 -0.88
N ARG A 48 2.40 4.35 -1.06
CA ARG A 48 2.99 4.41 -2.42
C ARG A 48 2.56 3.25 -3.31
N PHE A 49 2.52 2.03 -2.77
CA PHE A 49 2.08 0.85 -3.52
C PHE A 49 0.60 0.97 -3.90
N CYS A 50 -0.25 1.35 -2.95
CA CYS A 50 -1.68 1.54 -3.18
C CYS A 50 -1.94 2.59 -4.27
N HIS A 51 -1.26 3.73 -4.20
CA HIS A 51 -1.36 4.78 -5.20
C HIS A 51 -0.91 4.29 -6.59
N ALA A 52 0.16 3.50 -6.67
CA ALA A 52 0.64 2.97 -7.95
C ALA A 52 -0.40 2.07 -8.62
N VAL A 53 -1.05 1.17 -7.86
CA VAL A 53 -2.12 0.29 -8.36
C VAL A 53 -3.34 1.10 -8.79
N GLU A 54 -3.79 2.06 -7.98
CA GLU A 54 -4.94 2.91 -8.33
C GLU A 54 -4.70 3.69 -9.63
N MET A 55 -3.49 4.20 -9.84
CA MET A 55 -3.15 4.92 -11.07
C MET A 55 -3.07 4.01 -12.29
N HIS A 56 -2.55 2.80 -12.12
CA HIS A 56 -2.51 1.79 -13.16
C HIS A 56 -3.92 1.43 -13.65
N HIS A 57 -4.82 1.03 -12.73
CA HIS A 57 -6.20 0.69 -13.08
C HIS A 57 -6.94 1.87 -13.72
N ARG A 58 -6.73 3.10 -13.22
CA ARG A 58 -7.31 4.31 -13.84
C ARG A 58 -6.87 4.50 -15.29
N ILE A 59 -5.61 4.22 -15.60
CA ILE A 59 -5.10 4.32 -16.97
C ILE A 59 -5.74 3.25 -17.85
N GLU A 60 -5.91 2.04 -17.33
CA GLU A 60 -6.53 0.94 -18.05
C GLU A 60 -7.99 1.25 -18.38
N ASP A 61 -8.77 1.61 -17.36
CA ASP A 61 -10.18 1.96 -17.50
C ASP A 61 -10.40 3.13 -18.48
N ALA A 62 -9.56 4.17 -18.38
CA ALA A 62 -9.74 5.40 -19.14
C ALA A 62 -9.18 5.32 -20.57
N HIS A 63 -8.20 4.46 -20.82
CA HIS A 63 -7.44 4.47 -22.08
C HIS A 63 -7.30 3.09 -22.72
N LEU A 64 -6.84 2.09 -21.97
CA LEU A 64 -6.56 0.77 -22.54
C LEU A 64 -7.84 0.01 -22.91
N PHE A 65 -8.76 -0.10 -21.96
CA PHE A 65 -10.01 -0.84 -22.12
C PHE A 65 -10.90 -0.28 -23.23
N PRO A 66 -11.10 1.05 -23.37
CA PRO A 66 -11.80 1.61 -24.52
C PRO A 66 -11.13 1.25 -25.86
N ALA A 67 -9.79 1.35 -25.93
CA ALA A 67 -9.05 1.02 -27.15
C ALA A 67 -9.22 -0.45 -27.52
N LEU A 68 -9.17 -1.38 -26.55
CA LEU A 68 -9.39 -2.81 -26.79
C LEU A 68 -10.83 -3.10 -27.25
N ARG A 69 -11.83 -2.38 -26.74
CA ARG A 69 -13.24 -2.53 -27.16
C ARG A 69 -13.47 -2.12 -28.61
N ASP A 70 -12.88 -1.01 -29.04
CA ASP A 70 -13.07 -0.47 -30.39
C ASP A 70 -12.57 -1.44 -31.49
N ILE A 71 -11.69 -2.37 -31.12
CA ILE A 71 -11.06 -3.31 -32.06
C ILE A 71 -11.95 -4.53 -32.34
N GLY A 72 -12.83 -4.90 -31.41
CA GLY A 72 -13.89 -5.88 -31.66
C GLY A 72 -13.51 -7.36 -31.53
N ASP A 73 -12.46 -7.70 -30.76
CA ASP A 73 -11.98 -9.08 -30.55
C ASP A 73 -12.83 -9.93 -29.57
N GLY A 74 -14.05 -9.48 -29.24
CA GLY A 74 -14.92 -10.20 -28.30
C GLY A 74 -14.50 -10.06 -26.83
N LEU A 75 -13.63 -9.09 -26.51
CA LEU A 75 -13.15 -8.83 -25.14
C LEU A 75 -14.15 -8.08 -24.24
N GLY A 76 -15.38 -7.83 -24.69
CA GLY A 76 -16.37 -7.06 -23.94
C GLY A 76 -16.57 -7.58 -22.52
N ASP A 77 -16.92 -8.85 -22.39
CA ASP A 77 -17.17 -9.50 -21.10
C ASP A 77 -15.91 -9.56 -20.22
N VAL A 78 -14.72 -9.71 -20.82
CA VAL A 78 -13.44 -9.68 -20.10
C VAL A 78 -13.20 -8.30 -19.50
N ILE A 79 -13.37 -7.26 -20.30
CA ILE A 79 -13.14 -5.87 -19.90
C ILE A 79 -14.17 -5.42 -18.87
N ASP A 80 -15.45 -5.79 -19.04
CA ASP A 80 -16.49 -5.54 -18.03
C ASP A 80 -16.08 -6.16 -16.69
N ARG A 81 -15.66 -7.42 -16.69
CA ARG A 81 -15.19 -8.10 -15.48
C ARG A 81 -13.96 -7.43 -14.86
N LEU A 82 -12.94 -7.08 -15.63
CA LEU A 82 -11.74 -6.42 -15.11
C LEU A 82 -12.07 -5.06 -14.49
N SER A 83 -12.97 -4.30 -15.12
CA SER A 83 -13.44 -3.01 -14.59
C SER A 83 -14.20 -3.18 -13.26
N GLU A 84 -15.04 -4.22 -13.14
CA GLU A 84 -15.72 -4.55 -11.88
C GLU A 84 -14.72 -4.96 -10.79
N GLU A 85 -13.69 -5.75 -11.13
CA GLU A 85 -12.62 -6.13 -10.21
C GLU A 85 -11.80 -4.90 -9.76
N HIS A 86 -11.58 -3.90 -10.63
CA HIS A 86 -10.93 -2.63 -10.26
C HIS A 86 -11.70 -1.89 -9.16
N GLU A 87 -13.03 -1.85 -9.20
CA GLU A 87 -13.84 -1.21 -8.15
C GLU A 87 -13.67 -1.92 -6.79
N VAL A 88 -13.63 -3.25 -6.80
CA VAL A 88 -13.39 -4.06 -5.59
C VAL A 88 -12.00 -3.78 -5.04
N ILE A 89 -10.98 -3.75 -5.90
CA ILE A 89 -9.60 -3.49 -5.49
C ILE A 89 -9.49 -2.05 -4.95
N ALA A 90 -10.11 -1.06 -5.58
CA ALA A 90 -10.11 0.32 -5.10
C ALA A 90 -10.69 0.46 -3.68
N ALA A 91 -11.75 -0.30 -3.36
CA ALA A 91 -12.30 -0.36 -2.02
C ALA A 91 -11.32 -0.98 -1.02
N LEU A 92 -10.63 -2.07 -1.39
CA LEU A 92 -9.61 -2.71 -0.54
C LEU A 92 -8.38 -1.81 -0.32
N LEU A 93 -7.96 -1.08 -1.35
CA LEU A 93 -6.87 -0.10 -1.25
C LEU A 93 -7.21 1.01 -0.26
N SER A 94 -8.43 1.56 -0.33
CA SER A 94 -8.93 2.58 0.59
C SER A 94 -8.98 2.04 2.03
N GLU A 95 -9.50 0.82 2.23
CA GLU A 95 -9.56 0.17 3.54
C GLU A 95 -8.15 -0.07 4.13
N LEU A 96 -7.17 -0.45 3.30
CA LEU A 96 -5.80 -0.66 3.72
C LEU A 96 -5.10 0.66 4.10
N ASP A 97 -5.34 1.73 3.35
CA ASP A 97 -4.78 3.05 3.63
C ASP A 97 -5.25 3.58 5.00
N GLU A 98 -6.55 3.52 5.28
CA GLU A 98 -7.12 3.91 6.58
C GLU A 98 -6.49 3.13 7.74
N ARG A 99 -6.28 1.82 7.57
CA ARG A 99 -5.63 0.98 8.58
C ARG A 99 -4.15 1.31 8.74
N ALA A 100 -3.44 1.61 7.64
CA ALA A 100 -2.04 1.97 7.68
C ALA A 100 -1.82 3.32 8.39
N VAL A 101 -2.73 4.28 8.23
CA VAL A 101 -2.75 5.54 8.99
C VAL A 101 -2.96 5.26 10.47
N ALA A 102 -3.93 4.41 10.83
CA ALA A 102 -4.20 4.05 12.24
C ALA A 102 -3.00 3.40 12.95
N LEU A 103 -2.16 2.63 12.22
CA LEU A 103 -0.97 1.98 12.77
C LEU A 103 0.09 2.95 13.30
N VAL A 104 0.11 4.20 12.81
CA VAL A 104 1.03 5.23 13.32
C VAL A 104 0.62 5.69 14.71
N GLU A 105 -0.67 5.65 15.03
CA GLU A 105 -1.24 6.09 16.31
C GLU A 105 -1.39 4.94 17.33
N ASP A 106 -1.74 3.74 16.85
CA ASP A 106 -1.97 2.56 17.68
C ASP A 106 -1.24 1.33 17.12
N LEU A 107 -0.20 0.88 17.83
CA LEU A 107 0.61 -0.28 17.44
C LEU A 107 -0.15 -1.61 17.54
N ASP A 108 -1.21 -1.68 18.35
CA ASP A 108 -2.04 -2.87 18.51
C ASP A 108 -2.93 -3.12 17.27
N SER A 109 -3.00 -2.16 16.34
CA SER A 109 -3.72 -2.28 15.07
C SER A 109 -2.96 -3.07 13.99
N LEU A 110 -1.70 -3.47 14.22
CA LEU A 110 -0.88 -4.22 13.25
C LEU A 110 -1.57 -5.48 12.69
N PRO A 111 -2.29 -6.30 13.48
CA PRO A 111 -3.02 -7.45 12.94
C PRO A 111 -4.09 -7.06 11.92
N ALA A 112 -4.76 -5.92 12.10
CA ALA A 112 -5.77 -5.43 11.17
C ALA A 112 -5.15 -4.95 9.85
N VAL A 113 -3.99 -4.28 9.89
CA VAL A 113 -3.23 -3.93 8.68
C VAL A 113 -2.80 -5.17 7.92
N ARG A 114 -2.26 -6.18 8.61
CA ARG A 114 -1.89 -7.47 8.01
C ARG A 114 -3.08 -8.13 7.31
N GLN A 115 -4.22 -8.22 7.99
CA GLN A 115 -5.42 -8.80 7.40
C GLN A 115 -5.90 -8.02 6.16
N GLY A 116 -5.82 -6.69 6.18
CA GLY A 116 -6.17 -5.85 5.04
C GLY A 116 -5.25 -6.13 3.85
N LEU A 117 -3.94 -6.22 4.09
CA LEU A 117 -2.95 -6.53 3.07
C LEU A 117 -3.15 -7.94 2.49
N ASP A 118 -3.45 -8.94 3.33
CA ASP A 118 -3.69 -10.32 2.88
C ASP A 118 -4.93 -10.37 1.94
N ARG A 119 -6.00 -9.65 2.27
CA ARG A 119 -7.21 -9.54 1.41
C ARG A 119 -6.92 -8.83 0.09
N LEU A 120 -6.17 -7.72 0.14
CA LEU A 120 -5.74 -7.01 -1.06
C LEU A 120 -4.88 -7.92 -1.95
N ALA A 121 -3.92 -8.64 -1.36
CA ALA A 121 -3.04 -9.53 -2.09
C ALA A 121 -3.82 -10.67 -2.78
N GLU A 122 -4.78 -11.28 -2.08
CA GLU A 122 -5.64 -12.31 -2.66
C GLU A 122 -6.42 -11.80 -3.88
N ALA A 123 -7.09 -10.64 -3.74
CA ALA A 123 -7.85 -10.05 -4.83
C ALA A 123 -6.97 -9.61 -6.00
N LEU A 124 -5.89 -8.87 -5.71
CA LEU A 124 -5.02 -8.31 -6.74
C LEU A 124 -4.26 -9.40 -7.51
N LEU A 125 -3.74 -10.44 -6.83
CA LEU A 125 -3.06 -11.53 -7.52
C LEU A 125 -4.03 -12.36 -8.37
N SER A 126 -5.26 -12.56 -7.92
CA SER A 126 -6.29 -13.22 -8.72
C SER A 126 -6.67 -12.39 -9.95
N HIS A 127 -6.80 -11.07 -9.78
CA HIS A 127 -7.11 -10.13 -10.84
C HIS A 127 -6.00 -10.10 -11.90
N LEU A 128 -4.75 -9.89 -11.49
CA LEU A 128 -3.59 -9.88 -12.39
C LEU A 128 -3.45 -11.18 -13.17
N ALA A 129 -3.64 -12.33 -12.51
CA ALA A 129 -3.57 -13.62 -13.21
C ALA A 129 -4.63 -13.74 -14.32
N TYR A 130 -5.86 -13.24 -14.07
CA TYR A 130 -6.92 -13.25 -15.07
C TYR A 130 -6.64 -12.24 -16.18
N GLU A 131 -6.20 -11.03 -15.84
CA GLU A 131 -5.82 -10.01 -16.81
C GLU A 131 -4.71 -10.51 -17.74
N GLU A 132 -3.63 -11.06 -17.19
CA GLU A 132 -2.51 -11.58 -17.95
C GLU A 132 -2.96 -12.71 -18.90
N GLU A 133 -3.78 -13.64 -18.40
CA GLU A 133 -4.32 -14.74 -19.20
C GLU A 133 -5.14 -14.24 -20.39
N GLN A 134 -5.95 -13.19 -20.19
CA GLN A 134 -6.87 -12.72 -21.23
C GLN A 134 -6.27 -11.66 -22.15
N LEU A 135 -5.38 -10.80 -21.66
CA LEU A 135 -4.97 -9.58 -22.36
C LEU A 135 -3.55 -9.63 -22.93
N VAL A 136 -2.64 -10.50 -22.46
CA VAL A 136 -1.26 -10.57 -23.00
C VAL A 136 -1.24 -10.84 -24.51
N ASP A 137 -1.99 -11.85 -24.96
CA ASP A 137 -2.05 -12.22 -26.38
C ASP A 137 -2.67 -11.12 -27.25
N PRO A 138 -3.84 -10.54 -26.88
CA PRO A 138 -4.37 -9.36 -27.56
C PRO A 138 -3.38 -8.20 -27.62
N LEU A 139 -2.76 -7.83 -26.49
CA LEU A 139 -1.82 -6.71 -26.40
C LEU A 139 -0.58 -6.90 -27.29
N GLY A 140 -0.07 -8.14 -27.35
CA GLY A 140 1.02 -8.50 -28.27
C GLY A 140 0.66 -8.29 -29.75
N ARG A 141 -0.60 -8.52 -30.15
CA ARG A 141 -1.07 -8.22 -31.52
C ARG A 141 -1.16 -6.71 -31.79
N PHE A 142 -1.27 -5.89 -30.75
CA PHE A 142 -1.34 -4.43 -30.83
C PHE A 142 0.03 -3.74 -30.80
N GLY A 143 1.13 -4.49 -30.69
CA GLY A 143 2.47 -3.92 -30.55
C GLY A 143 2.68 -3.17 -29.23
N VAL A 144 1.78 -3.37 -28.26
CA VAL A 144 1.95 -2.95 -26.87
C VAL A 144 2.77 -4.05 -26.20
N MET A 145 4.01 -3.75 -25.83
CA MET A 145 4.79 -4.65 -24.97
C MET A 145 4.40 -4.38 -23.53
N VAL A 146 3.83 -5.41 -22.89
CA VAL A 146 3.60 -5.48 -21.45
C VAL A 146 4.71 -6.30 -20.83
#